data_AF-A0A372LKA0-F1
#
_entry.id   AF-A0A372LKA0-F1
#
_cell.length_a   1.000
_cell.length_b   1.000
_cell.length_c   1.000
_cell.angle_alpha   90.00
_cell.angle_beta   90.00
_cell.angle_gamma   90.00
#
_symmetry.space_group_name_H-M   'P 1'
#
loop_
_entity.id
_entity.type
_entity.pdbx_description
1 polymer ?
#
loop_
_entity_poly.entity_id
_entity_poly.type
_entity_poly.pdbx_seq_one_letter_code
_entity_poly.pdbx_strand_id
1 'polypeptide(L)'
;MAMNGKNQFETSDWVMGKSKEGELVTGYIESVDVLQGIVKVFVIESDNERIIGKSISLQNKSVEKLSVSQKMNEQQLLDLIDVALLTKDEQWFTQLTAKLNELRKAPKKESTINIVYPADIIKMEKFDTGH
;
A
#
# COMPACT_ATOMS: atom_id res chain seq x y z
N MET A 1 -17.57 -26.78 -3.51
CA MET A 1 -16.98 -26.16 -2.30
C MET A 1 -15.51 -25.91 -2.58
N ALA A 2 -15.13 -24.69 -2.99
CA ALA A 2 -13.73 -24.33 -3.20
C ALA A 2 -13.22 -23.66 -1.93
N MET A 3 -12.19 -24.24 -1.32
CA MET A 3 -11.65 -23.81 -0.03
C MET A 3 -10.76 -22.57 -0.22
N ASN A 4 -11.15 -21.48 0.44
CA ASN A 4 -10.48 -20.18 0.45
C ASN A 4 -9.08 -20.22 1.10
N GLY A 5 -8.15 -19.44 0.52
CA GLY A 5 -7.11 -18.71 1.27
C GLY A 5 -5.92 -19.51 1.80
N LYS A 6 -5.16 -20.20 0.93
CA LYS A 6 -3.79 -20.60 1.30
C LYS A 6 -2.88 -19.37 1.13
N ASN A 7 -2.61 -18.66 2.22
CA ASN A 7 -1.50 -17.73 2.30
C ASN A 7 -0.20 -18.51 2.12
N GLN A 8 0.16 -18.76 0.84
CA GLN A 8 1.42 -19.37 0.45
C GLN A 8 2.49 -18.31 0.62
N PHE A 9 3.04 -18.30 1.82
CA PHE A 9 4.26 -17.60 2.14
C PHE A 9 5.42 -18.30 1.44
N GLU A 10 6.25 -17.54 0.74
CA GLU A 10 7.45 -18.02 0.08
C GLU A 10 8.69 -17.48 0.78
N THR A 11 9.81 -18.20 0.67
CA THR A 11 11.08 -17.72 1.23
C THR A 11 11.51 -16.46 0.49
N SER A 12 11.97 -15.44 1.21
CA SER A 12 12.27 -14.07 0.74
C SER A 12 11.07 -13.14 0.53
N ASP A 13 9.86 -13.59 0.86
CA ASP A 13 8.69 -12.72 0.80
C ASP A 13 8.67 -11.73 1.96
N TRP A 14 8.34 -10.47 1.68
CA TRP A 14 8.21 -9.44 2.70
C TRP A 14 6.90 -9.59 3.46
N VAL A 15 6.99 -9.56 4.77
CA VAL A 15 5.86 -9.78 5.66
C VAL A 15 5.88 -8.82 6.84
N MET A 16 4.69 -8.47 7.29
CA MET A 16 4.46 -7.76 8.53
C MET A 16 3.69 -8.70 9.45
N GLY A 17 4.14 -8.81 10.68
CA GLY A 17 3.51 -9.66 11.67
C GLY A 17 3.31 -8.94 12.98
N LYS A 18 2.56 -9.60 13.86
CA LYS A 18 2.41 -9.18 15.24
C LYS A 18 2.94 -10.26 16.17
N SER A 19 3.84 -9.87 17.07
CA SER A 19 4.36 -10.71 18.14
C SER A 19 3.24 -11.05 19.16
N LYS A 20 3.48 -12.06 19.99
CA LYS A 20 2.53 -12.46 21.07
C LYS A 20 2.27 -11.34 22.07
N GLU A 21 3.24 -10.47 22.30
CA GLU A 21 3.10 -9.33 23.21
C GLU A 21 2.48 -8.11 22.51
N GLY A 22 2.23 -8.22 21.21
CA GLY A 22 1.54 -7.21 20.42
C GLY A 22 2.46 -6.27 19.64
N GLU A 23 3.77 -6.52 19.64
CA GLU A 23 4.73 -5.71 18.89
C GLU A 23 4.56 -5.92 17.38
N LEU A 24 4.68 -4.84 16.62
CA LEU A 24 4.75 -4.91 15.16
C LEU A 24 6.17 -5.31 14.75
N VAL A 25 6.24 -6.29 13.86
CA VAL A 25 7.49 -6.81 13.30
C VAL A 25 7.39 -6.79 11.79
N THR A 26 8.40 -6.22 11.14
CA THR A 26 8.52 -6.14 9.69
C THR A 26 9.80 -6.86 9.27
N GLY A 27 9.69 -7.73 8.28
CA GLY A 27 10.80 -8.57 7.89
C GLY A 27 10.53 -9.38 6.64
N TYR A 28 11.42 -10.32 6.36
CA TYR A 28 11.26 -11.27 5.26
C TYR A 28 11.20 -12.69 5.78
N ILE A 29 10.55 -13.57 5.03
CA ILE A 29 10.42 -14.99 5.39
C ILE A 29 11.73 -15.71 5.15
N GLU A 30 12.34 -16.22 6.21
CA GLU A 30 13.53 -17.07 6.15
C GLU A 30 13.15 -18.52 5.82
N SER A 31 12.03 -19.01 6.36
CA SER A 31 11.54 -20.38 6.12
C SER A 31 10.06 -20.50 6.49
N VAL A 32 9.36 -21.44 5.87
CA VAL A 32 7.94 -21.73 6.17
C VAL A 32 7.78 -23.18 6.57
N ASP A 33 7.27 -23.41 7.77
CA ASP A 33 6.84 -24.73 8.22
C ASP A 33 5.33 -24.87 7.97
N VAL A 34 5.00 -25.42 6.79
CA VAL A 34 3.61 -25.64 6.37
C VAL A 34 2.89 -26.70 7.20
N LEU A 35 3.62 -27.62 7.83
CA LEU A 35 3.05 -28.70 8.65
C LEU A 35 2.56 -28.16 9.99
N GLN A 36 3.32 -27.25 10.59
CA GLN A 36 3.00 -26.61 11.87
C GLN A 36 2.24 -25.29 11.70
N GLY A 37 2.18 -24.74 10.49
CA GLY A 37 1.54 -23.44 10.21
C GLY A 37 2.33 -22.28 10.81
N ILE A 38 3.65 -22.42 10.90
CA ILE A 38 4.57 -21.45 11.49
C ILE A 38 5.47 -20.90 10.38
N VAL A 39 5.66 -19.59 10.36
CA VAL A 39 6.58 -18.91 9.47
C VAL A 39 7.74 -18.35 10.28
N LYS A 40 8.96 -18.58 9.81
CA LYS A 40 10.17 -18.01 10.39
C LYS A 40 10.49 -16.73 9.63
N VAL A 41 10.46 -15.62 10.35
CA VAL A 41 10.63 -14.28 9.78
C VAL A 41 11.90 -13.67 10.34
N PHE A 42 12.77 -13.19 9.47
CA PHE A 42 13.94 -12.41 9.85
C PHE A 42 13.52 -10.95 10.03
N VAL A 43 13.65 -10.43 11.24
CA VAL A 43 13.18 -9.09 11.60
C VAL A 43 14.17 -8.05 11.10
N ILE A 44 13.69 -7.16 10.22
CA ILE A 44 14.43 -5.98 9.75
C ILE A 44 14.08 -4.76 10.59
N GLU A 45 12.81 -4.62 10.95
CA GLU A 45 12.32 -3.50 11.75
C GLU A 45 11.28 -4.02 12.76
N SER A 46 11.31 -3.50 13.98
CA SER A 46 10.30 -3.79 14.99
C SER A 46 10.23 -2.68 16.01
N ASP A 47 9.05 -2.50 16.60
CA ASP A 47 8.84 -1.66 17.79
C ASP A 47 9.69 -2.13 18.99
N ASN A 48 10.04 -3.43 19.04
CA ASN A 48 10.98 -3.94 20.02
C ASN A 48 12.37 -4.11 19.41
N GLU A 49 13.26 -3.18 19.74
CA GLU A 49 14.67 -3.19 19.34
C GLU A 49 15.43 -4.47 19.71
N ARG A 50 14.98 -5.23 20.71
CA ARG A 50 15.64 -6.46 21.16
C ARG A 50 15.50 -7.62 20.17
N ILE A 51 14.55 -7.56 19.25
CA ILE A 51 14.27 -8.62 18.27
C ILE A 51 14.71 -8.25 16.85
N ILE A 52 15.14 -7.00 16.61
CA ILE A 52 15.71 -6.58 15.33
C ILE A 52 16.98 -7.39 15.03
N GLY A 53 17.10 -7.86 13.78
CA GLY A 53 18.22 -8.69 13.33
C GLY A 53 18.18 -10.14 13.81
N LYS A 54 17.05 -10.60 14.34
CA LYS A 54 16.84 -11.99 14.77
C LYS A 54 15.73 -12.65 13.96
N SER A 55 15.83 -13.97 13.81
CA SER A 55 14.78 -14.77 13.19
C SER A 55 13.78 -15.23 14.26
N ILE A 56 12.52 -14.83 14.13
CA ILE A 56 11.44 -15.21 15.05
C ILE A 56 10.40 -16.09 14.36
N SER A 57 9.79 -16.98 15.15
CA SER A 57 8.74 -17.88 14.68
C SER A 57 7.37 -17.27 14.96
N LEU A 58 6.62 -16.96 13.91
CA LEU A 58 5.28 -16.39 13.98
C LEU A 58 4.26 -17.38 13.44
N GLN A 59 3.03 -17.35 13.99
CA GLN A 59 1.94 -18.13 13.41
C GLN A 59 1.55 -17.53 12.06
N ASN A 60 1.30 -18.38 11.05
CA ASN A 60 0.84 -17.96 9.73
C ASN A 60 -0.37 -17.00 9.81
N LYS A 61 -1.27 -17.21 10.78
CA LYS A 61 -2.45 -16.36 11.01
C LYS A 61 -2.15 -14.94 11.50
N SER A 62 -0.98 -14.72 12.08
CA SER A 62 -0.55 -13.44 12.67
C SER A 62 0.45 -12.71 11.78
N VAL A 63 0.65 -13.23 10.56
CA VAL A 63 1.56 -12.67 9.55
C VAL A 63 0.74 -12.33 8.33
N GLU A 64 0.97 -11.13 7.82
CA GLU A 64 0.37 -10.64 6.59
C GLU A 64 1.48 -10.39 5.57
N LYS A 65 1.25 -10.86 4.35
CA LYS A 65 2.15 -10.60 3.22
C LYS A 65 2.10 -9.12 2.90
N LEU A 66 3.25 -8.45 3.01
CA LEU A 66 3.41 -7.09 2.53
C LEU A 66 3.47 -7.16 1.00
N SER A 67 2.29 -7.10 0.40
CA SER A 67 2.19 -6.79 -1.02
C SER A 67 2.68 -5.36 -1.18
N VAL A 68 3.89 -5.19 -1.70
CA VAL A 68 4.41 -3.89 -2.10
C VAL A 68 3.48 -3.38 -3.18
N SER A 69 2.45 -2.63 -2.79
CA SER A 69 1.55 -2.00 -3.72
C SER A 69 2.39 -1.02 -4.52
N GLN A 70 2.70 -1.38 -5.77
CA GLN A 70 3.46 -0.52 -6.68
C GLN A 70 2.71 0.78 -7.02
N LYS A 71 1.53 1.01 -6.42
CA LYS A 71 0.81 2.29 -6.46
C LYS A 71 1.50 3.29 -5.55
N MET A 72 2.64 3.78 -5.99
CA MET A 72 3.25 4.99 -5.46
C MET A 72 2.50 6.20 -6.01
N ASN A 73 2.17 7.15 -5.14
CA ASN A 73 1.67 8.45 -5.57
C ASN A 73 2.84 9.34 -6.05
N GLU A 74 2.51 10.49 -6.66
CA GLU A 74 3.52 11.38 -7.23
C GLU A 74 4.54 11.85 -6.19
N GLN A 75 4.09 12.18 -4.98
CA GLN A 75 4.95 12.65 -3.89
C GLN A 75 5.92 11.56 -3.39
N GLN A 76 5.47 10.30 -3.25
CA GLN A 76 6.35 9.19 -2.86
C GLN A 76 7.42 8.91 -3.93
N LEU A 77 7.07 9.05 -5.22
CA LEU A 77 8.05 8.94 -6.29
C LEU A 77 9.08 10.06 -6.25
N LEU A 78 8.68 11.30 -5.95
CA LEU A 78 9.61 12.43 -5.79
C LEU A 78 10.54 12.26 -4.59
N ASP A 79 10.04 11.76 -3.46
CA ASP A 79 10.86 11.46 -2.27
C ASP A 79 11.93 10.40 -2.56
N LEU A 80 11.54 9.30 -3.23
CA LEU A 80 12.49 8.26 -3.63
C LEU A 80 13.51 8.75 -4.67
N ILE A 81 13.13 9.70 -5.54
CA ILE A 81 14.05 10.32 -6.49
C ILE A 81 15.13 11.12 -5.75
N ASP A 82 14.77 11.84 -4.69
CA ASP A 82 15.73 12.56 -3.86
C ASP A 82 16.72 11.57 -3.21
N VAL A 83 16.22 10.46 -2.65
CA VAL A 83 17.08 9.40 -2.10
C VAL A 83 18.02 8.83 -3.18
N ALA A 84 17.53 8.59 -4.41
CA ALA A 84 18.35 8.09 -5.51
C ALA A 84 19.47 9.08 -5.91
N LEU A 85 19.18 10.38 -5.85
CA LEU A 85 20.19 11.42 -6.08
C LEU A 85 21.23 11.46 -4.96
N LEU A 86 20.80 11.29 -3.71
CA LEU A 86 21.70 11.22 -2.55
C LEU A 86 22.63 9.98 -2.61
N THR A 87 22.11 8.84 -3.05
CA THR A 87 22.89 7.60 -3.23
C THR A 87 23.67 7.55 -4.55
N LYS A 88 23.47 8.53 -5.44
CA LYS A 88 24.07 8.62 -6.79
C LYS A 88 23.75 7.39 -7.66
N ASP A 89 22.57 6.83 -7.51
CA ASP A 89 22.13 5.68 -8.29
C ASP A 89 21.35 6.13 -9.53
N GLU A 90 22.08 6.24 -10.66
CA GLU A 90 21.53 6.70 -11.93
C GLU A 90 20.47 5.75 -12.52
N GLN A 91 20.65 4.44 -12.31
CA GLN A 91 19.71 3.42 -12.78
C GLN A 91 18.39 3.50 -12.02
N TRP A 92 18.47 3.66 -10.70
CA TRP A 92 17.31 3.80 -9.85
C TRP A 92 16.58 5.13 -10.11
N PHE A 93 17.32 6.24 -10.25
CA PHE A 93 16.76 7.55 -10.63
C PHE A 93 16.00 7.51 -11.96
N THR A 94 16.58 6.87 -12.98
CA THR A 94 15.97 6.76 -14.31
C THR A 94 14.65 5.98 -14.26
N GLN A 95 14.62 4.88 -13.50
CA GLN A 95 13.40 4.08 -13.33
C GLN A 95 12.29 4.84 -12.58
N LEU A 96 12.65 5.57 -11.51
CA LEU A 96 11.68 6.36 -10.75
C LEU A 96 11.14 7.54 -11.58
N THR A 97 12.00 8.23 -12.32
CA THR A 97 11.60 9.34 -13.20
C THR A 97 10.70 8.85 -14.34
N ALA A 98 10.97 7.68 -14.91
CA ALA A 98 10.11 7.06 -15.91
C ALA A 98 8.71 6.79 -15.34
N LYS A 99 8.62 6.17 -14.15
CA LYS A 99 7.35 5.92 -13.46
C LYS A 99 6.59 7.20 -13.12
N LEU A 100 7.28 8.25 -12.69
CA LEU A 100 6.71 9.57 -12.41
C LEU A 100 6.09 10.16 -13.67
N ASN A 101 6.79 10.05 -14.80
CA ASN A 101 6.31 10.51 -16.10
C ASN A 101 5.09 9.71 -16.58
N GLU A 102 5.07 8.40 -16.37
CA GLU A 102 3.89 7.54 -16.66
C GLU A 102 2.68 7.95 -15.82
N LEU A 103 2.87 8.20 -14.52
CA LEU A 103 1.80 8.66 -13.62
C LEU A 103 1.22 10.01 -14.07
N ARG A 104 2.08 10.92 -14.53
CA ARG A 104 1.71 12.26 -15.03
C ARG A 104 1.08 12.23 -16.42
N LYS A 105 1.41 11.23 -17.24
CA LYS A 105 0.90 11.04 -18.61
C LYS A 105 -0.37 10.21 -18.69
N ALA A 106 -0.72 9.47 -17.63
CA ALA A 106 -1.99 8.77 -17.58
C ALA A 106 -3.13 9.79 -17.77
N PRO A 107 -3.98 9.66 -18.80
CA PRO A 107 -5.10 10.57 -18.98
C PRO A 107 -6.00 10.44 -17.76
N LYS A 108 -6.26 11.57 -17.08
CA LYS A 108 -7.38 11.70 -16.14
C LYS A 108 -8.60 11.09 -16.84
N LYS A 109 -9.08 9.93 -16.38
CA LYS A 109 -10.49 9.60 -16.60
C LYS A 109 -11.27 10.60 -15.77
N GLU A 110 -11.58 11.70 -16.44
CA GLU A 110 -12.51 12.73 -16.04
C GLU A 110 -13.81 12.03 -15.64
N SER A 111 -14.00 11.85 -14.33
CA SER A 111 -15.31 11.49 -13.80
C SER A 111 -16.12 12.76 -13.89
N THR A 112 -16.95 12.89 -14.92
CA THR A 112 -17.93 13.97 -15.05
C THR A 112 -18.86 13.92 -13.85
N ILE A 113 -18.54 14.68 -12.80
CA ILE A 113 -19.51 15.03 -11.77
C ILE A 113 -20.39 16.10 -12.39
N ASN A 114 -21.57 15.69 -12.88
CA ASN A 114 -22.66 16.62 -13.19
C ASN A 114 -23.15 17.20 -11.86
N ILE A 115 -22.52 18.27 -11.39
CA ILE A 115 -23.06 19.09 -10.31
C ILE A 115 -24.01 20.10 -10.95
N VAL A 116 -25.29 19.75 -10.99
CA VAL A 116 -26.37 20.73 -11.13
C VAL A 116 -26.35 21.58 -9.86
N TYR A 117 -25.94 22.84 -9.98
CA TYR A 117 -25.96 23.81 -8.89
C TYR A 117 -27.40 24.30 -8.69
N PRO A 118 -28.01 24.14 -7.49
CA PRO A 118 -29.36 24.61 -7.20
C PRO A 118 -29.34 26.10 -6.81
N ALA A 119 -29.10 26.99 -7.78
CA ALA A 119 -29.06 28.43 -7.52
C ALA A 119 -29.97 29.28 -8.43
N ASP A 120 -30.96 28.68 -9.10
CA ASP A 120 -31.97 29.43 -9.87
C ASP A 120 -33.41 29.23 -9.37
N ILE A 121 -33.60 28.50 -8.27
CA ILE A 121 -34.89 28.50 -7.57
C ILE A 121 -34.91 29.70 -6.64
N ILE A 122 -35.30 30.87 -7.15
CA ILE A 122 -36.20 31.88 -6.56
C ILE A 122 -36.01 33.16 -7.38
N LYS A 123 -36.95 33.45 -8.29
CA LYS A 123 -37.79 34.66 -8.26
C LYS A 123 -38.60 34.79 -9.55
N MET A 124 -39.87 34.40 -9.50
CA MET A 124 -40.97 35.22 -10.05
C MET A 124 -42.27 34.76 -9.39
N GLU A 125 -42.56 35.48 -8.31
CA GLU A 125 -43.83 35.51 -7.61
C GLU A 125 -44.86 36.26 -8.49
N LYS A 126 -46.07 35.69 -8.57
CA LYS A 126 -47.38 36.33 -8.87
C LYS A 126 -47.69 36.73 -10.31
N PHE A 127 -48.82 36.25 -10.84
CA PHE A 127 -50.14 36.92 -10.74
C PHE A 127 -51.22 36.12 -11.49
N ASP A 128 -52.36 35.98 -10.83
CA ASP A 128 -53.75 35.85 -11.32
C ASP A 128 -54.27 34.72 -12.24
N THR A 129 -55.16 33.93 -11.63
CA THR A 129 -56.61 33.77 -11.95
C THR A 129 -57.12 33.97 -13.39
N GLY A 130 -57.65 32.88 -13.96
CA GLY A 130 -58.94 32.82 -14.69
C GLY A 130 -59.07 33.47 -16.07
N HIS A 131 -59.36 32.66 -17.08
CA HIS A 131 -60.67 32.61 -17.76
C HIS A 131 -60.77 31.32 -18.60
#